data_AF-A0A2N1U8C3-F1
#
_entry.id   AF-A0A2N1U8C3-F1
#
_cell.length_a   1.000
_cell.length_b   1.000
_cell.length_c   1.000
_cell.angle_alpha   90.00
_cell.angle_beta   90.00
_cell.angle_gamma   90.00
#
_symmetry.space_group_name_H-M   'P 1'
#
loop_
_entity.id
_entity.type
_entity.pdbx_description
1 polymer ?
#
loop_
_entity_poly.entity_id
_entity_poly.type
_entity_poly.pdbx_seq_one_letter_code
_entity_poly.pdbx_strand_id
1 'polypeptide(L)'
;MFRKSLFLLPYFLISLLPYVCPAEIDKTKYITIDEITPGMDAVCLTVYKGVEPEEFSLKVVDVVRNVRPGKNAILVMGTDERFIHTGPVAGCSGSPVYINGRLAGALAFGWTLSKDPLYGVTPIDEMLRAGTYNPAEKTSIGPVLDFSKPIDLKAAYTQMINFRTPSSSSLGGMTMLPCPLATTLPQSSFSPFAGIFESAGLMPVSAASSSASFPQYADVKMTPGGTITLPLVYGDIELSAVGTITEVVDDRVYALGHSFLGQGPIDVPMATGYIHTVVASLARSFKFGQSIDIKGALFADEAAAVVGSIGKNAAVIPMNITIERFNPAPSDNSLSNIRRCGVNDEKARTYNCKIASHRYYTPLLAGVCLSGTATMLGSIPADHTIRYKTKIGIEGYAPVEMENFSSSADLAECLADNVGAVTLVMNNPYDRPKISSLDFEIKILPKTAVSRIWSFEVSKTTVKPGQTITANITLESYLASNKTYKTEIKIPENITPGEYSLIASGVADYRQFSAALAPQRYEPENMPDLIKIINDIANTKRNNLYITLTLPAGGITIEKSELPQLPLTKAMLLDSEKRSASALPAQEWLGKTIEVDSIVLDSRSFTITVEKP
;
A
#
# COMPACT_ATOMS: atom_id res chain seq x y z
N MET A 1 -40.24 43.64 68.17
CA MET A 1 -38.80 43.78 67.86
C MET A 1 -38.10 42.49 68.26
N PHE A 2 -38.05 41.48 67.39
CA PHE A 2 -37.22 40.28 67.55
C PHE A 2 -36.94 39.66 66.16
N ARG A 3 -35.67 39.69 65.76
CA ARG A 3 -35.13 38.99 64.58
C ARG A 3 -35.16 37.48 64.83
N LYS A 4 -35.61 36.69 63.86
CA LYS A 4 -35.35 35.24 63.80
C LYS A 4 -34.54 34.93 62.55
N SER A 5 -33.35 34.39 62.80
CA SER A 5 -32.33 33.99 61.83
C SER A 5 -32.76 32.74 61.05
N LEU A 6 -32.55 32.77 59.74
CA LEU A 6 -32.79 31.66 58.82
C LEU A 6 -31.53 30.77 58.78
N PHE A 7 -31.66 29.51 59.21
CA PHE A 7 -30.61 28.49 59.05
C PHE A 7 -30.75 27.83 57.67
N LEU A 8 -29.72 27.92 56.84
CA LEU A 8 -29.55 27.12 55.62
C LEU A 8 -28.95 25.75 55.98
N LEU A 9 -29.66 24.67 55.63
CA LEU A 9 -29.13 23.31 55.57
C LEU A 9 -28.60 23.05 54.14
N PRO A 10 -27.38 22.51 53.94
CA PRO A 10 -26.98 22.03 52.62
C PRO A 10 -27.48 20.59 52.43
N TYR A 11 -28.30 20.37 51.40
CA TYR A 11 -28.61 19.04 50.88
C TYR A 11 -27.38 18.47 50.17
N PHE A 12 -26.74 17.46 50.74
CA PHE A 12 -25.74 16.63 50.07
C PHE A 12 -26.48 15.63 49.16
N LEU A 13 -26.54 15.90 47.85
CA LEU A 13 -26.98 14.92 46.86
C LEU A 13 -25.82 13.94 46.63
N ILE A 14 -25.91 12.75 47.21
CA ILE A 14 -25.01 11.63 46.91
C ILE A 14 -25.43 11.08 45.53
N SER A 15 -24.69 11.43 44.48
CA SER A 15 -24.84 10.81 43.17
C SER A 15 -24.35 9.36 43.24
N LEU A 16 -25.28 8.40 43.29
CA LEU A 16 -25.01 6.99 43.01
C LEU A 16 -24.66 6.84 41.53
N LEU A 17 -23.38 7.03 41.19
CA LEU A 17 -22.82 6.52 39.95
C LEU A 17 -22.83 4.99 40.03
N PRO A 18 -23.49 4.25 39.13
CA PRO A 18 -23.32 2.81 39.05
C PRO A 18 -21.85 2.53 38.71
N TYR A 19 -21.11 2.04 39.71
CA TYR A 19 -19.85 1.35 39.48
C TYR A 19 -20.18 0.10 38.65
N VAL A 20 -19.95 0.17 37.35
CA VAL A 20 -19.87 -1.01 36.50
C VAL A 20 -18.62 -1.76 36.95
N CYS A 21 -18.80 -2.77 37.80
CA CYS A 21 -17.72 -3.68 38.15
C CYS A 21 -17.30 -4.40 36.86
N PRO A 22 -16.03 -4.33 36.43
CA PRO A 22 -15.58 -5.13 35.30
C PRO A 22 -15.85 -6.61 35.65
N ALA A 23 -16.46 -7.34 34.71
CA ALA A 23 -16.76 -8.75 34.90
C ALA A 23 -15.50 -9.49 35.38
N GLU A 24 -15.60 -10.16 36.54
CA GLU A 24 -14.49 -10.91 37.09
C GLU A 24 -14.14 -12.06 36.13
N ILE A 25 -12.84 -12.22 35.83
CA ILE A 25 -12.38 -13.26 34.91
C ILE A 25 -12.78 -14.64 35.45
N ASP A 26 -13.25 -15.54 34.58
CA ASP A 26 -13.64 -16.90 34.97
C ASP A 26 -12.38 -17.70 35.39
N LYS A 27 -12.08 -17.70 36.69
CA LYS A 27 -10.89 -18.36 37.28
C LYS A 27 -10.90 -19.89 37.16
N THR A 28 -12.02 -20.49 36.72
CA THR A 28 -12.08 -21.93 36.41
C THR A 28 -11.47 -22.24 35.05
N LYS A 29 -11.50 -21.29 34.11
CA LYS A 29 -10.95 -21.41 32.75
C LYS A 29 -9.62 -20.71 32.59
N TYR A 30 -9.45 -19.57 33.26
CA TYR A 30 -8.31 -18.69 33.12
C TYR A 30 -7.47 -18.64 34.39
N ILE A 31 -6.15 -18.58 34.25
CA ILE A 31 -5.22 -18.36 35.37
C ILE A 31 -4.71 -16.92 35.29
N THR A 32 -4.77 -16.20 36.40
CA THR A 32 -4.28 -14.82 36.46
C THR A 32 -2.77 -14.78 36.62
N ILE A 33 -2.15 -13.69 36.18
CA ILE A 33 -0.69 -13.53 36.25
C ILE A 33 -0.15 -13.57 37.70
N ASP A 34 -0.99 -13.24 38.68
CA ASP A 34 -0.64 -13.26 40.10
C ASP A 34 -0.54 -14.68 40.69
N GLU A 35 -1.14 -15.66 40.01
CA GLU A 35 -1.10 -17.07 40.40
C GLU A 35 0.09 -17.83 39.80
N ILE A 36 0.82 -17.22 38.86
CA ILE A 36 1.90 -17.89 38.10
C ILE A 36 3.25 -17.64 38.78
N THR A 37 4.03 -18.70 38.99
CA THR A 37 5.37 -18.62 39.56
C THR A 37 6.42 -19.33 38.70
N PRO A 38 7.70 -18.91 38.77
CA PRO A 38 8.82 -19.63 38.14
C PRO A 38 8.80 -21.13 38.45
N GLY A 39 9.13 -21.94 37.43
CA GLY A 39 9.27 -23.39 37.56
C GLY A 39 8.00 -24.20 37.34
N MET A 40 6.82 -23.58 37.20
CA MET A 40 5.57 -24.27 36.84
C MET A 40 5.68 -24.93 35.45
N ASP A 41 5.10 -26.12 35.33
CA ASP A 41 4.94 -26.78 34.03
C ASP A 41 3.81 -26.10 33.23
N ALA A 42 4.02 -25.96 31.92
CA ALA A 42 3.07 -25.35 31.02
C ALA A 42 2.99 -26.16 29.72
N VAL A 43 1.88 -26.02 29.00
CA VAL A 43 1.68 -26.65 27.69
C VAL A 43 1.14 -25.60 26.73
N CYS A 44 1.64 -25.55 25.49
CA CYS A 44 0.97 -24.78 24.44
C CYS A 44 0.36 -25.66 23.36
N LEU A 45 -0.74 -25.18 22.77
CA LEU A 45 -1.37 -25.82 21.62
C LEU A 45 -1.02 -25.08 20.33
N THR A 46 -0.53 -25.80 19.32
CA THR A 46 -0.28 -25.21 18.00
C THR A 46 -0.23 -26.27 16.91
N VAL A 47 -0.44 -25.88 15.64
CA VAL A 47 -0.36 -26.80 14.49
C VAL A 47 1.04 -26.73 13.87
N TYR A 48 1.76 -27.86 13.81
CA TYR A 48 3.00 -28.01 13.01
C TYR A 48 2.75 -28.65 11.65
N LYS A 49 1.66 -29.42 11.52
CA LYS A 49 1.24 -30.06 10.27
C LYS A 49 -0.26 -30.36 10.28
N GLY A 50 -0.92 -30.23 9.14
CA GLY A 50 -2.34 -30.47 9.01
C GLY A 50 -3.18 -29.30 9.51
N VAL A 51 -4.27 -29.61 10.19
CA VAL A 51 -5.25 -28.65 10.74
C VAL A 51 -5.46 -28.82 12.26
N GLU A 52 -5.05 -29.96 12.81
CA GLU A 52 -5.28 -30.32 14.20
C GLU A 52 -4.19 -29.72 15.12
N PRO A 53 -4.56 -29.02 16.20
CA PRO A 53 -3.61 -28.56 17.20
C PRO A 53 -2.92 -29.72 17.92
N GLU A 54 -1.63 -29.57 18.20
CA GLU A 54 -0.82 -30.52 18.97
C GLU A 54 -0.31 -29.85 20.24
N GLU A 55 -0.07 -30.64 21.29
CA GLU A 55 0.53 -30.18 22.54
C GLU A 55 2.06 -30.08 22.43
N PHE A 56 2.61 -29.02 23.01
CA PHE A 56 4.04 -28.79 23.15
C PHE A 56 4.36 -28.42 24.59
N SER A 57 5.30 -29.14 25.19
CA SER A 57 5.73 -28.91 26.58
C SER A 57 6.55 -27.63 26.70
N LEU A 58 6.23 -26.86 27.73
CA LEU A 58 6.87 -25.61 28.11
C LEU A 58 7.18 -25.62 29.62
N LYS A 59 8.09 -24.74 30.05
CA LYS A 59 8.32 -24.45 31.46
C LYS A 59 8.32 -22.96 31.73
N VAL A 60 7.63 -22.53 32.79
CA VAL A 60 7.63 -21.11 33.20
C VAL A 60 9.01 -20.75 33.74
N VAL A 61 9.62 -19.74 33.12
CA VAL A 61 10.91 -19.18 33.52
C VAL A 61 10.69 -18.09 34.55
N ASP A 62 9.84 -17.11 34.24
CA ASP A 62 9.56 -15.98 35.14
C ASP A 62 8.28 -15.23 34.75
N VAL A 63 7.80 -14.35 35.64
CA VAL A 63 6.71 -13.40 35.39
C VAL A 63 7.27 -11.99 35.44
N VAL A 64 7.27 -11.31 34.29
CA VAL A 64 7.81 -9.96 34.13
C VAL A 64 6.68 -8.95 34.13
N ARG A 65 6.59 -8.15 35.19
CA ARG A 65 5.60 -7.07 35.30
C ARG A 65 6.12 -5.79 34.67
N ASN A 66 5.21 -5.04 34.03
CA ASN A 66 5.54 -3.79 33.35
C ASN A 66 6.71 -3.91 32.35
N VAL A 67 6.75 -5.01 31.58
CA VAL A 67 7.69 -5.16 30.46
C VAL A 67 7.54 -4.00 29.45
N ARG A 68 6.32 -3.44 29.40
CA ARG A 68 6.00 -2.10 28.90
C ARG A 68 5.04 -1.44 29.91
N PRO A 69 4.89 -0.10 29.94
CA PRO A 69 3.95 0.55 30.85
C PRO A 69 2.54 -0.06 30.78
N GLY A 70 2.06 -0.64 31.89
CA GLY A 70 0.74 -1.26 31.99
C GLY A 70 0.58 -2.61 31.27
N LYS A 71 1.69 -3.24 30.87
CA LYS A 71 1.73 -4.53 30.14
C LYS A 71 2.67 -5.50 30.81
N ASN A 72 2.22 -6.73 31.01
CA ASN A 72 3.01 -7.79 31.63
C ASN A 72 3.36 -8.89 30.63
N ALA A 73 4.23 -9.80 31.05
CA ALA A 73 4.69 -10.92 30.26
C ALA A 73 4.93 -12.14 31.15
N ILE A 74 4.63 -13.34 30.63
CA ILE A 74 5.10 -14.59 31.23
C ILE A 74 6.20 -15.15 30.33
N LEU A 75 7.38 -15.39 30.87
CA LEU A 75 8.49 -15.98 30.13
C LEU A 75 8.40 -17.49 30.24
N VAL A 76 8.47 -18.17 29.10
CA VAL A 76 8.40 -19.64 29.01
C VAL A 76 9.51 -20.18 28.13
N MET A 77 10.03 -21.34 28.50
CA MET A 77 11.03 -22.06 27.73
C MET A 77 10.41 -23.29 27.09
N GLY A 78 10.62 -23.47 25.79
CA GLY A 78 10.21 -24.68 25.08
C GLY A 78 11.05 -25.88 25.50
N THR A 79 10.41 -26.92 26.02
CA THR A 79 11.08 -28.17 26.45
C THR A 79 10.79 -29.34 25.52
N ASP A 80 9.82 -29.20 24.61
CA ASP A 80 9.57 -30.15 23.52
C ASP A 80 10.74 -30.17 22.52
N GLU A 81 11.17 -31.36 22.10
CA GLU A 81 12.29 -31.55 21.15
C GLU A 81 12.09 -30.76 19.85
N ARG A 82 10.84 -30.60 19.40
CA ARG A 82 10.51 -29.84 18.19
C ARG A 82 10.80 -28.36 18.37
N PHE A 83 10.46 -27.77 19.52
CA PHE A 83 10.79 -26.37 19.82
C PHE A 83 12.28 -26.17 20.07
N ILE A 84 12.94 -27.12 20.72
CA ILE A 84 14.40 -27.09 20.91
C ILE A 84 15.10 -27.07 19.55
N HIS A 85 14.63 -27.87 18.58
CA HIS A 85 15.18 -27.91 17.23
C HIS A 85 14.91 -26.64 16.43
N THR A 86 13.69 -26.11 16.46
CA THR A 86 13.29 -24.99 15.58
C THR A 86 13.56 -23.62 16.18
N GLY A 87 13.73 -23.53 17.50
CA GLY A 87 13.62 -22.26 18.24
C GLY A 87 12.25 -21.60 18.04
N PRO A 88 12.14 -20.28 18.28
CA PRO A 88 10.94 -19.51 18.01
C PRO A 88 10.46 -19.56 16.55
N VAL A 89 9.23 -20.06 16.36
CA VAL A 89 8.63 -20.24 15.02
C VAL A 89 7.62 -19.13 14.71
N ALA A 90 7.87 -18.41 13.62
CA ALA A 90 6.93 -17.45 13.07
C ALA A 90 5.61 -18.15 12.67
N GLY A 91 4.47 -17.57 13.06
CA GLY A 91 3.14 -18.18 12.92
C GLY A 91 2.69 -19.02 14.14
N CYS A 92 3.55 -19.23 15.14
CA CYS A 92 3.11 -19.71 16.46
C CYS A 92 2.59 -18.57 17.35
N SER A 93 2.63 -17.32 16.88
CA SER A 93 1.95 -16.21 17.53
C SER A 93 0.48 -16.55 17.76
N GLY A 94 0.03 -16.40 19.01
CA GLY A 94 -1.33 -16.72 19.42
C GLY A 94 -1.52 -18.14 19.92
N SER A 95 -0.49 -18.99 19.93
CA SER A 95 -0.61 -20.35 20.47
C SER A 95 -0.96 -20.29 21.96
N PRO A 96 -2.12 -20.80 22.39
CA PRO A 96 -2.58 -20.69 23.77
C PRO A 96 -1.67 -21.50 24.68
N VAL A 97 -1.31 -20.91 25.82
CA VAL A 97 -0.47 -21.51 26.86
C VAL A 97 -1.31 -21.80 28.09
N TYR A 98 -1.36 -23.06 28.49
CA TYR A 98 -2.08 -23.55 29.65
C TYR A 98 -1.14 -23.86 30.80
N ILE A 99 -1.54 -23.50 32.02
CA ILE A 99 -0.88 -23.84 33.28
C ILE A 99 -1.94 -24.41 34.20
N ASN A 100 -1.70 -25.61 34.75
CA ASN A 100 -2.68 -26.35 35.55
C ASN A 100 -4.06 -26.49 34.86
N GLY A 101 -4.05 -26.71 33.54
CA GLY A 101 -5.27 -26.86 32.73
C GLY A 101 -6.05 -25.57 32.48
N ARG A 102 -5.57 -24.41 32.95
CA ARG A 102 -6.21 -23.09 32.76
C ARG A 102 -5.40 -22.25 31.79
N LEU A 103 -6.07 -21.51 30.91
CA LEU A 103 -5.43 -20.66 29.91
C LEU A 103 -4.76 -19.47 30.59
N ALA A 104 -3.45 -19.33 30.40
CA ALA A 104 -2.61 -18.27 30.96
C ALA A 104 -2.41 -17.10 29.98
N GLY A 105 -2.46 -17.37 28.67
CA GLY A 105 -2.17 -16.38 27.64
C GLY A 105 -1.78 -17.03 26.32
N ALA A 106 -1.08 -16.29 25.48
CA ALA A 106 -0.57 -16.80 24.20
C ALA A 106 0.89 -16.45 23.93
N LEU A 107 1.63 -17.35 23.27
CA LEU A 107 2.96 -17.05 22.72
C LEU A 107 2.86 -15.82 21.79
N ALA A 108 3.68 -14.80 22.01
CA ALA A 108 3.53 -13.51 21.33
C ALA A 108 4.84 -12.88 20.85
N PHE A 109 5.94 -13.09 21.57
CA PHE A 109 7.23 -12.51 21.23
C PHE A 109 8.37 -13.45 21.60
N GLY A 110 9.55 -13.16 21.05
CA GLY A 110 10.77 -13.90 21.32
C GLY A 110 12.00 -13.10 20.94
N TRP A 111 13.14 -13.77 20.97
CA TRP A 111 14.43 -13.17 20.65
C TRP A 111 14.99 -13.79 19.38
N THR A 112 15.31 -12.92 18.43
CA THR A 112 15.90 -13.32 17.16
C THR A 112 17.33 -13.82 17.39
N LEU A 113 17.72 -14.93 16.77
CA LEU A 113 19.03 -15.61 16.98
C LEU A 113 19.27 -16.08 18.43
N SER A 114 18.23 -16.23 19.24
CA SER A 114 18.34 -16.89 20.54
C SER A 114 18.76 -18.35 20.36
N LYS A 115 19.69 -18.82 21.19
CA LYS A 115 20.06 -20.24 21.26
C LYS A 115 19.00 -21.06 21.99
N ASP A 116 18.38 -20.45 22.98
CA ASP A 116 17.33 -21.08 23.77
C ASP A 116 15.96 -20.85 23.10
N PRO A 117 15.04 -21.84 23.13
CA PRO A 117 13.67 -21.69 22.65
C PRO A 117 12.83 -20.89 23.66
N LEU A 118 13.25 -19.64 23.89
CA LEU A 118 12.64 -18.72 24.84
C LEU A 118 11.52 -17.92 24.17
N TYR A 119 10.37 -17.89 24.82
CA TYR A 119 9.18 -17.18 24.37
C TYR A 119 8.65 -16.27 25.48
N GLY A 120 8.01 -15.19 25.04
CA GLY A 120 7.15 -14.39 25.87
C GLY A 120 5.68 -14.64 25.56
N VAL A 121 4.90 -14.75 26.62
CA VAL A 121 3.47 -14.97 26.59
C VAL A 121 2.77 -13.68 27.00
N THR A 122 1.84 -13.22 26.16
CA THR A 122 0.91 -12.14 26.52
C THR A 122 -0.19 -12.71 27.42
N PRO A 123 -0.40 -12.18 28.64
CA PRO A 123 -1.41 -12.69 29.57
C PRO A 123 -2.84 -12.66 29.02
N ILE A 124 -3.63 -13.68 29.35
CA ILE A 124 -5.00 -13.84 28.81
C ILE A 124 -5.93 -12.69 29.23
N ASP A 125 -5.78 -12.15 30.43
CA ASP A 125 -6.61 -11.03 30.90
C ASP A 125 -6.39 -9.77 30.07
N GLU A 126 -5.18 -9.56 29.55
CA GLU A 126 -4.88 -8.47 28.63
C GLU A 126 -5.47 -8.72 27.24
N MET A 127 -5.44 -9.97 26.76
CA MET A 127 -6.00 -10.34 25.46
C MET A 127 -7.53 -10.20 25.44
N LEU A 128 -8.22 -10.66 26.48
CA LEU A 128 -9.68 -10.61 26.57
C LEU A 128 -10.25 -9.18 26.66
N ARG A 129 -9.42 -8.20 27.04
CA ARG A 129 -9.79 -6.77 27.01
C ARG A 129 -9.79 -6.18 25.60
N ALA A 130 -9.11 -6.80 24.63
CA ALA A 130 -9.08 -6.32 23.25
C ALA A 130 -10.47 -6.39 22.59
N GLY A 131 -10.75 -5.45 21.69
CA GLY A 131 -12.03 -5.40 20.96
C GLY A 131 -13.23 -5.05 21.85
N THR A 132 -13.00 -4.52 23.05
CA THR A 132 -14.05 -3.98 23.93
C THR A 132 -14.25 -2.48 23.72
N TYR A 133 -13.23 -1.79 23.21
CA TYR A 133 -13.29 -0.37 22.86
C TYR A 133 -13.81 -0.20 21.43
N ASN A 134 -14.87 0.59 21.28
CA ASN A 134 -15.45 0.91 19.97
C ASN A 134 -15.23 2.42 19.71
N PRO A 135 -14.10 2.82 19.11
CA PRO A 135 -13.88 4.24 18.81
C PRO A 135 -14.90 4.72 17.79
N ALA A 136 -15.40 5.94 17.99
CA ALA A 136 -16.34 6.59 17.07
C ALA A 136 -15.73 6.86 15.68
N GLU A 137 -14.40 6.87 15.56
CA GLU A 137 -13.67 7.07 14.31
C GLU A 137 -12.67 5.93 14.05
N LYS A 138 -12.69 5.38 12.84
CA LYS A 138 -11.68 4.45 12.35
C LYS A 138 -10.44 5.24 11.89
N THR A 139 -9.55 5.58 12.81
CA THR A 139 -8.29 6.24 12.48
C THR A 139 -7.30 5.23 11.90
N SER A 140 -7.24 5.13 10.57
CA SER A 140 -6.21 4.32 9.91
C SER A 140 -4.90 5.11 9.84
N ILE A 141 -3.81 4.50 10.32
CA ILE A 141 -2.44 4.96 10.08
C ILE A 141 -2.12 4.77 8.59
N GLY A 142 -1.60 5.80 7.92
CA GLY A 142 -1.25 5.78 6.48
C GLY A 142 -0.31 6.93 6.11
N PRO A 143 0.25 6.95 4.88
CA PRO A 143 1.12 8.04 4.44
C PRO A 143 0.35 9.37 4.47
N VAL A 144 0.98 10.39 5.06
CA VAL A 144 0.44 11.76 5.04
C VAL A 144 0.81 12.36 3.69
N LEU A 145 -0.18 12.41 2.79
CA LEU A 145 -0.05 13.08 1.50
C LEU A 145 -0.45 14.54 1.65
N ASP A 146 0.31 15.43 1.03
CA ASP A 146 0.05 16.87 1.02
C ASP A 146 -0.75 17.24 -0.24
N PHE A 147 -2.07 17.38 -0.08
CA PHE A 147 -2.98 17.74 -1.17
C PHE A 147 -3.05 19.26 -1.43
N SER A 148 -2.33 20.09 -0.65
CA SER A 148 -2.18 21.52 -0.96
C SER A 148 -1.01 21.81 -1.90
N LYS A 149 -0.43 20.77 -2.52
CA LYS A 149 0.60 20.86 -3.55
C LYS A 149 0.09 20.19 -4.83
N PRO A 150 0.68 20.53 -5.99
CA PRO A 150 0.39 19.85 -7.25
C PRO A 150 0.48 18.33 -7.11
N ILE A 151 -0.56 17.63 -7.55
CA ILE A 151 -0.65 16.17 -7.48
C ILE A 151 0.45 15.55 -8.36
N ASP A 152 1.15 14.56 -7.80
CA ASP A 152 2.18 13.79 -8.48
C ASP A 152 2.03 12.30 -8.09
N LEU A 153 1.73 11.47 -9.10
CA LEU A 153 1.53 10.02 -8.92
C LEU A 153 2.80 9.31 -8.44
N LYS A 154 3.96 9.71 -8.97
CA LYS A 154 5.27 9.14 -8.62
C LYS A 154 5.67 9.53 -7.22
N ALA A 155 5.40 10.75 -6.80
CA ALA A 155 5.60 11.19 -5.42
C ALA A 155 4.70 10.40 -4.46
N ALA A 156 3.41 10.23 -4.78
CA ALA A 156 2.47 9.46 -3.97
C ALA A 156 2.90 7.98 -3.83
N TYR A 157 3.31 7.34 -4.93
CA TYR A 157 3.87 6.00 -4.92
C TYR A 157 5.14 5.91 -4.06
N THR A 158 6.07 6.86 -4.23
CA THR A 158 7.33 6.91 -3.49
C THR A 158 7.10 7.07 -1.98
N GLN A 159 6.15 7.93 -1.59
CA GLN A 159 5.76 8.09 -0.19
C GLN A 159 5.12 6.81 0.37
N MET A 160 4.34 6.09 -0.43
CA MET A 160 3.76 4.82 -0.05
C MET A 160 4.84 3.75 0.20
N ILE A 161 5.77 3.51 -0.73
CA ILE A 161 6.80 2.45 -0.59
C ILE A 161 7.80 2.76 0.53
N ASN A 162 8.01 4.05 0.82
CA ASN A 162 8.90 4.51 1.88
C ASN A 162 8.20 4.68 3.22
N PHE A 163 6.88 4.52 3.28
CA PHE A 163 6.18 4.52 4.55
C PHE A 163 6.74 3.41 5.44
N ARG A 164 6.92 3.72 6.72
CA ARG A 164 7.32 2.75 7.74
C ARG A 164 6.33 2.86 8.88
N THR A 165 5.79 1.74 9.31
CA THR A 165 5.00 1.71 10.54
C THR A 165 5.93 2.02 11.71
N PRO A 166 5.49 2.82 12.72
CA PRO A 166 6.27 2.99 13.95
C PRO A 166 6.59 1.62 14.50
N SER A 167 7.88 1.26 14.49
CA SER A 167 8.35 -0.03 14.99
C SER A 167 7.82 -0.23 16.41
N SER A 168 7.24 -1.39 16.70
CA SER A 168 7.09 -1.82 18.09
C SER A 168 8.50 -1.93 18.67
N SER A 169 8.88 -0.96 19.51
CA SER A 169 10.23 -0.77 20.03
C SER A 169 10.88 -2.10 20.42
N SER A 170 12.00 -2.43 19.78
CA SER A 170 12.92 -3.51 20.19
C SER A 170 13.66 -3.04 21.43
N LEU A 171 13.11 -3.36 22.60
CA LEU A 171 13.85 -3.26 23.86
C LEU A 171 14.72 -4.51 23.97
N GLY A 172 16.03 -4.36 23.85
CA GLY A 172 17.01 -5.45 24.08
C GLY A 172 16.94 -6.63 23.10
N GLY A 173 16.47 -6.44 21.86
CA GLY A 173 16.37 -7.51 20.85
C GLY A 173 15.09 -8.36 20.94
N MET A 174 14.17 -8.03 21.84
CA MET A 174 12.85 -8.64 21.95
C MET A 174 11.95 -8.14 20.80
N THR A 175 11.42 -9.07 20.02
CA THR A 175 10.55 -8.78 18.86
C THR A 175 9.28 -9.60 18.92
N MET A 176 8.14 -9.03 18.48
CA MET A 176 6.93 -9.82 18.24
C MET A 176 7.26 -10.98 17.30
N LEU A 177 6.61 -12.12 17.51
CA LEU A 177 6.74 -13.24 16.58
C LEU A 177 6.15 -12.79 15.23
N PRO A 178 6.94 -12.73 14.15
CA PRO A 178 6.43 -12.23 12.89
C PRO A 178 5.36 -13.19 12.35
N CYS A 179 4.43 -12.63 11.58
CA CYS A 179 3.46 -13.41 10.84
C CYS A 179 4.06 -13.77 9.48
N PRO A 180 4.27 -15.07 9.17
CA PRO A 180 4.61 -15.49 7.82
C PRO A 180 3.51 -15.05 6.87
N LEU A 181 3.90 -14.43 5.77
CA LEU A 181 2.99 -14.01 4.73
C LEU A 181 3.13 -15.02 3.59
N ALA A 182 2.29 -16.04 3.61
CA ALA A 182 2.23 -17.09 2.62
C ALA A 182 1.78 -16.49 1.27
N THR A 183 2.57 -16.69 0.21
CA THR A 183 2.31 -16.09 -1.11
C THR A 183 2.52 -17.06 -2.27
N THR A 184 1.70 -16.95 -3.32
CA THR A 184 1.93 -17.66 -4.60
C THR A 184 2.87 -16.90 -5.54
N LEU A 185 3.19 -15.65 -5.20
CA LEU A 185 4.05 -14.79 -6.01
C LEU A 185 5.54 -15.06 -5.76
N PRO A 186 6.42 -14.82 -6.75
CA PRO A 186 7.86 -14.88 -6.58
C PRO A 186 8.35 -13.94 -5.47
N GLN A 187 9.44 -14.31 -4.79
CA GLN A 187 10.01 -13.44 -3.76
C GLN A 187 10.45 -12.06 -4.32
N SER A 188 10.87 -12.02 -5.58
CA SER A 188 11.24 -10.77 -6.28
C SER A 188 10.11 -9.74 -6.36
N SER A 189 8.85 -10.18 -6.25
CA SER A 189 7.67 -9.31 -6.28
C SER A 189 7.64 -8.34 -5.09
N PHE A 190 8.27 -8.73 -3.98
CA PHE A 190 8.31 -7.96 -2.74
C PHE A 190 9.52 -7.03 -2.65
N SER A 191 10.54 -7.20 -3.50
CA SER A 191 11.79 -6.43 -3.41
C SER A 191 11.59 -4.91 -3.44
N PRO A 192 10.73 -4.33 -4.31
CA PRO A 192 10.45 -2.88 -4.28
C PRO A 192 9.77 -2.40 -2.99
N PHE A 193 9.22 -3.33 -2.21
CA PHE A 193 8.41 -3.08 -1.03
C PHE A 193 9.07 -3.61 0.25
N ALA A 194 10.28 -4.18 0.20
CA ALA A 194 10.86 -4.94 1.32
C ALA A 194 10.83 -4.18 2.66
N GLY A 195 11.22 -2.90 2.65
CA GLY A 195 11.27 -2.10 3.87
C GLY A 195 9.92 -1.88 4.55
N ILE A 196 8.81 -1.95 3.81
CA ILE A 196 7.47 -1.80 4.37
C ILE A 196 7.03 -3.06 5.11
N PHE A 197 7.24 -4.22 4.49
CA PHE A 197 6.92 -5.54 5.05
C PHE A 197 7.79 -5.80 6.28
N GLU A 198 9.08 -5.48 6.20
CA GLU A 198 10.00 -5.55 7.33
C GLU A 198 9.53 -4.67 8.49
N SER A 199 9.16 -3.40 8.23
CA SER A 199 8.68 -2.49 9.28
C SER A 199 7.37 -2.92 9.93
N ALA A 200 6.52 -3.63 9.17
CA ALA A 200 5.24 -4.16 9.61
C ALA A 200 5.36 -5.54 10.29
N GLY A 201 6.57 -6.10 10.42
CA GLY A 201 6.77 -7.44 11.00
C GLY A 201 6.23 -8.59 10.14
N LEU A 202 6.04 -8.34 8.84
CA LEU A 202 5.59 -9.32 7.87
C LEU A 202 6.79 -9.99 7.21
N MET A 203 6.74 -11.31 7.10
CA MET A 203 7.79 -12.09 6.46
C MET A 203 7.21 -12.79 5.23
N PRO A 204 7.35 -12.22 4.02
CA PRO A 204 6.95 -12.90 2.79
C PRO A 204 7.71 -14.21 2.67
N VAL A 205 6.97 -15.31 2.63
CA VAL A 205 7.49 -16.66 2.42
C VAL A 205 6.75 -17.25 1.24
N SER A 206 7.49 -17.73 0.24
CA SER A 206 6.90 -18.52 -0.83
C SER A 206 6.04 -19.60 -0.19
N ALA A 207 4.79 -19.71 -0.61
CA ALA A 207 3.91 -20.81 -0.28
C ALA A 207 3.73 -21.66 -1.54
N ALA A 208 3.57 -22.97 -1.37
CA ALA A 208 3.24 -23.84 -2.49
C ALA A 208 1.80 -23.54 -2.90
N SER A 209 1.60 -22.70 -3.91
CA SER A 209 0.32 -22.61 -4.61
C SER A 209 0.15 -23.87 -5.44
N SER A 210 -0.58 -24.83 -4.90
CA SER A 210 -1.45 -25.61 -5.76
C SER A 210 -2.83 -24.97 -5.63
N SER A 211 -3.50 -24.75 -6.74
CA SER A 211 -4.94 -24.52 -6.84
C SER A 211 -5.81 -25.64 -6.21
N ALA A 212 -5.20 -26.50 -5.38
CA ALA A 212 -5.90 -27.43 -4.53
C ALA A 212 -6.66 -26.63 -3.48
N SER A 213 -7.95 -26.42 -3.74
CA SER A 213 -8.90 -26.37 -2.65
C SER A 213 -8.62 -27.55 -1.71
N PHE A 214 -8.86 -27.39 -0.42
CA PHE A 214 -8.88 -28.50 0.53
C PHE A 214 -10.33 -28.85 0.89
N PRO A 215 -11.13 -29.48 0.01
CA PRO A 215 -12.52 -29.81 0.33
C PRO A 215 -12.62 -30.69 1.56
N GLN A 216 -11.65 -31.58 1.78
CA GLN A 216 -11.64 -32.46 2.95
C GLN A 216 -11.49 -31.69 4.28
N TYR A 217 -11.07 -30.42 4.24
CA TYR A 217 -10.89 -29.57 5.41
C TYR A 217 -11.86 -28.38 5.42
N ALA A 218 -12.89 -28.37 4.56
CA ALA A 218 -13.88 -27.30 4.51
C ALA A 218 -14.64 -27.13 5.85
N ASP A 219 -14.86 -28.22 6.59
CA ASP A 219 -15.60 -28.19 7.87
C ASP A 219 -14.72 -27.91 9.09
N VAL A 220 -13.43 -27.58 8.90
CA VAL A 220 -12.54 -27.23 10.02
C VAL A 220 -13.10 -26.02 10.77
N LYS A 221 -13.21 -26.18 12.10
CA LYS A 221 -13.68 -25.14 13.01
C LYS A 221 -12.52 -24.30 13.52
N MET A 222 -12.81 -23.06 13.87
CA MET A 222 -11.89 -22.21 14.62
C MET A 222 -11.91 -22.65 16.09
N THR A 223 -10.78 -23.12 16.59
CA THR A 223 -10.61 -23.60 17.97
C THR A 223 -9.28 -23.10 18.55
N PRO A 224 -9.13 -23.02 19.89
CA PRO A 224 -7.84 -22.75 20.53
C PRO A 224 -6.72 -23.66 19.99
N GLY A 225 -5.57 -23.07 19.68
CA GLY A 225 -4.42 -23.75 19.07
C GLY A 225 -4.52 -24.00 17.56
N GLY A 226 -5.71 -23.77 16.97
CA GLY A 226 -5.95 -23.91 15.53
C GLY A 226 -5.25 -22.83 14.71
N THR A 227 -4.99 -23.13 13.44
CA THR A 227 -4.39 -22.16 12.52
C THR A 227 -5.44 -21.14 12.08
N ILE A 228 -5.09 -19.86 12.22
CA ILE A 228 -5.82 -18.73 11.63
C ILE A 228 -4.97 -18.15 10.50
N THR A 229 -5.61 -17.86 9.38
CA THR A 229 -5.01 -17.05 8.32
C THR A 229 -5.80 -15.76 8.14
N LEU A 230 -5.09 -14.72 7.69
CA LEU A 230 -5.66 -13.43 7.32
C LEU A 230 -5.47 -13.22 5.82
N PRO A 231 -6.43 -13.63 4.98
CA PRO A 231 -6.35 -13.46 3.53
C PRO A 231 -6.38 -11.98 3.15
N LEU A 232 -5.22 -11.46 2.74
CA LEU A 232 -5.05 -10.09 2.26
C LEU A 232 -5.31 -10.00 0.75
N VAL A 233 -4.91 -11.03 0.01
CA VAL A 233 -5.28 -11.26 -1.40
C VAL A 233 -5.63 -12.74 -1.53
N TYR A 234 -6.73 -13.05 -2.21
CA TYR A 234 -7.16 -14.43 -2.45
C TYR A 234 -7.90 -14.57 -3.78
N GLY A 235 -7.93 -15.79 -4.35
CA GLY A 235 -8.40 -16.08 -5.71
C GLY A 235 -7.31 -16.78 -6.51
N ASP A 236 -6.96 -16.26 -7.70
CA ASP A 236 -5.84 -16.78 -8.49
C ASP A 236 -4.46 -16.45 -7.87
N ILE A 237 -4.40 -15.43 -7.01
CA ILE A 237 -3.23 -15.07 -6.20
C ILE A 237 -3.62 -15.21 -4.73
N GLU A 238 -2.81 -15.94 -3.96
CA GLU A 238 -2.93 -16.03 -2.50
C GLU A 238 -1.83 -15.17 -1.87
N LEU A 239 -2.23 -14.33 -0.92
CA LEU A 239 -1.34 -13.62 -0.01
C LEU A 239 -2.01 -13.54 1.37
N SER A 240 -1.55 -14.38 2.30
CA SER A 240 -2.24 -14.61 3.57
C SER A 240 -1.27 -14.63 4.74
N ALA A 241 -1.53 -13.83 5.76
CA ALA A 241 -0.75 -13.88 6.99
C ALA A 241 -1.16 -15.11 7.81
N VAL A 242 -0.20 -15.83 8.39
CA VAL A 242 -0.43 -17.07 9.14
C VAL A 242 -0.16 -16.85 10.62
N GLY A 243 -1.07 -17.32 11.47
CA GLY A 243 -0.94 -17.26 12.93
C GLY A 243 -1.70 -18.40 13.62
N THR A 244 -1.89 -18.25 14.93
CA THR A 244 -2.60 -19.24 15.75
C THR A 244 -3.73 -18.58 16.56
N ILE A 245 -4.84 -19.30 16.71
CA ILE A 245 -5.99 -18.89 17.53
C ILE A 245 -5.68 -19.17 18.99
N THR A 246 -5.86 -18.17 19.83
CA THR A 246 -5.67 -18.30 21.28
C THR A 246 -6.93 -18.81 21.96
N GLU A 247 -8.06 -18.16 21.72
CA GLU A 247 -9.31 -18.43 22.43
C GLU A 247 -10.51 -18.15 21.54
N VAL A 248 -11.58 -18.91 21.74
CA VAL A 248 -12.87 -18.67 21.09
C VAL A 248 -13.94 -18.57 22.17
N VAL A 249 -14.52 -17.37 22.31
CA VAL A 249 -15.59 -17.09 23.26
C VAL A 249 -16.84 -16.73 22.48
N ASP A 250 -17.84 -17.61 22.51
CA ASP A 250 -19.02 -17.53 21.63
C ASP A 250 -18.57 -17.47 20.15
N ASP A 251 -18.96 -16.41 19.42
CA ASP A 251 -18.52 -16.18 18.04
C ASP A 251 -17.25 -15.32 17.94
N ARG A 252 -16.64 -14.91 19.06
CA ARG A 252 -15.43 -14.07 19.08
C ARG A 252 -14.17 -14.92 19.08
N VAL A 253 -13.25 -14.58 18.19
CA VAL A 253 -11.94 -15.24 18.05
C VAL A 253 -10.85 -14.27 18.46
N TYR A 254 -10.01 -14.68 19.42
CA TYR A 254 -8.81 -13.95 19.85
C TYR A 254 -7.57 -14.67 19.32
N ALA A 255 -6.64 -13.94 18.70
CA ALA A 255 -5.47 -14.54 18.07
C ALA A 255 -4.20 -13.68 18.15
N LEU A 256 -3.08 -14.27 17.72
CA LEU A 256 -1.72 -13.72 17.64
C LEU A 256 -1.03 -13.39 18.98
N GLY A 257 -1.77 -13.02 20.02
CA GLY A 257 -1.17 -12.59 21.30
C GLY A 257 -0.43 -11.25 21.20
N HIS A 258 -0.53 -10.57 20.06
CA HIS A 258 0.01 -9.24 19.82
C HIS A 258 -0.79 -8.57 18.70
N SER A 259 -0.56 -7.29 18.49
CA SER A 259 -1.12 -6.59 17.32
C SER A 259 -0.54 -7.16 16.03
N PHE A 260 -1.37 -7.35 15.02
CA PHE A 260 -0.87 -7.57 13.66
C PHE A 260 -0.14 -6.31 13.19
N LEU A 261 -0.81 -5.15 13.27
CA LEU A 261 -0.30 -3.86 12.81
C LEU A 261 -0.61 -2.72 13.79
N GLY A 262 -1.50 -2.97 14.76
CA GLY A 262 -1.82 -2.05 15.84
C GLY A 262 -2.70 -0.88 15.42
N GLN A 263 -3.58 -1.10 14.43
CA GLN A 263 -4.39 -0.03 13.83
C GLN A 263 -5.74 0.20 14.53
N GLY A 264 -6.06 -0.57 15.56
CA GLY A 264 -7.36 -0.49 16.24
C GLY A 264 -8.45 -1.11 15.36
N PRO A 265 -9.52 -0.40 14.97
CA PRO A 265 -10.58 -0.97 14.14
C PRO A 265 -10.07 -1.39 12.76
N ILE A 266 -10.28 -2.65 12.41
CA ILE A 266 -9.94 -3.21 11.09
C ILE A 266 -11.14 -3.92 10.47
N ASP A 267 -11.04 -4.31 9.21
CA ASP A 267 -12.04 -5.11 8.50
C ASP A 267 -11.33 -6.03 7.51
N VAL A 268 -10.80 -7.15 8.01
CA VAL A 268 -9.93 -8.07 7.26
C VAL A 268 -10.50 -9.47 7.31
N PRO A 269 -10.54 -10.23 6.20
CA PRO A 269 -10.99 -11.61 6.20
C PRO A 269 -10.23 -12.47 7.23
N MET A 270 -10.97 -13.37 7.88
CA MET A 270 -10.43 -14.33 8.84
C MET A 270 -10.79 -15.74 8.38
N ALA A 271 -9.77 -16.57 8.19
CA ALA A 271 -9.90 -17.91 7.63
C ALA A 271 -9.25 -18.98 8.52
N THR A 272 -9.67 -20.23 8.36
CA THR A 272 -8.91 -21.39 8.83
C THR A 272 -7.75 -21.68 7.90
N GLY A 273 -6.70 -22.36 8.39
CA GLY A 273 -5.51 -22.65 7.60
C GLY A 273 -5.05 -24.10 7.68
N TYR A 274 -4.33 -24.52 6.64
CA TYR A 274 -3.61 -25.78 6.58
C TYR A 274 -2.11 -25.54 6.67
N ILE A 275 -1.42 -26.23 7.56
CA ILE A 275 0.04 -26.19 7.66
C ILE A 275 0.63 -27.41 6.98
N HIS A 276 1.47 -27.22 5.95
CA HIS A 276 2.15 -28.36 5.34
C HIS A 276 3.31 -28.85 6.21
N THR A 277 4.07 -27.91 6.78
CA THR A 277 5.20 -28.18 7.69
C THR A 277 5.65 -26.89 8.36
N VAL A 278 6.51 -27.02 9.38
CA VAL A 278 7.41 -25.94 9.82
C VAL A 278 8.72 -26.03 9.04
N VAL A 279 9.21 -24.90 8.55
CA VAL A 279 10.55 -24.76 7.97
C VAL A 279 11.49 -24.32 9.08
N ALA A 280 12.38 -25.20 9.51
CA ALA A 280 13.44 -24.88 10.46
C ALA A 280 14.52 -24.02 9.77
N SER A 281 14.91 -22.91 10.39
CA SER A 281 15.87 -21.98 9.78
C SER A 281 16.68 -21.25 10.84
N LEU A 282 17.99 -21.15 10.60
CA LEU A 282 18.91 -20.37 11.43
C LEU A 282 18.60 -18.88 11.40
N ALA A 283 18.06 -18.38 10.27
CA ALA A 283 17.65 -16.99 10.17
C ALA A 283 16.35 -16.77 10.97
N ARG A 284 15.31 -17.56 10.65
CA ARG A 284 14.04 -17.58 11.37
C ARG A 284 13.19 -18.76 10.90
N SER A 285 12.80 -19.63 11.82
CA SER A 285 11.85 -20.72 11.54
C SER A 285 10.43 -20.17 11.33
N PHE A 286 9.63 -20.81 10.47
CA PHE A 286 8.26 -20.36 10.18
C PHE A 286 7.32 -21.51 9.79
N LYS A 287 6.02 -21.34 10.04
CA LYS A 287 4.97 -22.21 9.50
C LYS A 287 4.80 -21.97 8.01
N PHE A 288 4.93 -23.03 7.20
CA PHE A 288 4.65 -23.02 5.77
C PHE A 288 3.24 -23.59 5.55
N GLY A 289 2.29 -22.69 5.35
CA GLY A 289 0.87 -23.01 5.26
C GLY A 289 0.11 -22.11 4.29
N GLN A 290 -1.18 -22.38 4.12
CA GLN A 290 -2.09 -21.62 3.27
C GLN A 290 -3.51 -21.58 3.87
N SER A 291 -4.35 -20.67 3.38
CA SER A 291 -5.75 -20.59 3.81
C SER A 291 -6.57 -21.78 3.30
N ILE A 292 -7.63 -22.12 4.03
CA ILE A 292 -8.65 -23.09 3.62
C ILE A 292 -9.93 -22.32 3.28
N ASP A 293 -10.65 -21.87 4.31
CA ASP A 293 -11.96 -21.25 4.17
C ASP A 293 -12.04 -19.97 5.00
N ILE A 294 -12.58 -18.90 4.40
CA ILE A 294 -12.96 -17.69 5.14
C ILE A 294 -14.17 -18.02 6.00
N LYS A 295 -14.01 -17.94 7.32
CA LYS A 295 -15.08 -18.19 8.30
C LYS A 295 -15.58 -16.93 8.99
N GLY A 296 -14.91 -15.79 8.81
CA GLY A 296 -15.27 -14.56 9.51
C GLY A 296 -14.48 -13.35 9.06
N ALA A 297 -14.53 -12.31 9.90
CA ALA A 297 -13.78 -11.07 9.71
C ALA A 297 -13.21 -10.58 11.04
N LEU A 298 -11.98 -10.07 10.99
CA LEU A 298 -11.38 -9.30 12.07
C LEU A 298 -12.03 -7.93 12.16
N PHE A 299 -12.26 -7.44 13.38
CA PHE A 299 -12.78 -6.09 13.64
C PHE A 299 -11.90 -5.25 14.56
N ALA A 300 -10.93 -5.85 15.26
CA ALA A 300 -9.98 -5.13 16.11
C ALA A 300 -8.56 -5.70 15.99
N ASP A 301 -7.58 -4.81 15.96
CA ASP A 301 -6.14 -5.09 15.96
C ASP A 301 -5.47 -4.20 17.00
N GLU A 302 -5.33 -4.74 18.20
CA GLU A 302 -4.84 -4.03 19.38
C GLU A 302 -3.55 -4.66 19.90
N ALA A 303 -2.84 -3.94 20.77
CA ALA A 303 -1.50 -4.32 21.22
C ALA A 303 -1.37 -5.76 21.78
N ALA A 304 -2.43 -6.30 22.39
CA ALA A 304 -2.43 -7.62 23.02
C ALA A 304 -3.03 -8.74 22.15
N ALA A 305 -3.84 -8.41 21.15
CA ALA A 305 -4.52 -9.40 20.33
C ALA A 305 -5.16 -8.78 19.09
N VAL A 306 -5.33 -9.60 18.05
CA VAL A 306 -6.37 -9.36 17.04
C VAL A 306 -7.66 -10.07 17.43
N VAL A 307 -8.79 -9.44 17.14
CA VAL A 307 -10.13 -9.95 17.47
C VAL A 307 -11.02 -9.96 16.25
N GLY A 308 -11.67 -11.09 16.01
CA GLY A 308 -12.63 -11.27 14.93
C GLY A 308 -13.95 -11.89 15.37
N SER A 309 -14.90 -11.91 14.45
CA SER A 309 -16.18 -12.59 14.63
C SER A 309 -16.38 -13.63 13.53
N ILE A 310 -16.76 -14.85 13.94
CA ILE A 310 -17.21 -15.91 13.04
C ILE A 310 -18.51 -15.46 12.35
N GLY A 311 -18.68 -15.83 11.09
CA GLY A 311 -19.88 -15.54 10.29
C GLY A 311 -19.96 -14.12 9.71
N LYS A 312 -19.06 -13.20 10.10
CA LYS A 312 -19.01 -11.86 9.50
C LYS A 312 -18.19 -11.84 8.21
N ASN A 313 -18.62 -11.05 7.24
CA ASN A 313 -17.87 -10.83 6.00
C ASN A 313 -17.13 -9.50 6.05
N ALA A 314 -15.86 -9.51 5.68
CA ALA A 314 -15.07 -8.30 5.53
C ALA A 314 -15.29 -7.63 4.16
N ALA A 315 -15.13 -6.31 4.10
CA ALA A 315 -15.11 -5.59 2.83
C ALA A 315 -13.89 -6.00 1.99
N VAL A 316 -14.12 -6.32 0.72
CA VAL A 316 -13.08 -6.70 -0.25
C VAL A 316 -13.34 -6.04 -1.58
N ILE A 317 -12.27 -5.79 -2.33
CA ILE A 317 -12.30 -5.16 -3.64
C ILE A 317 -11.96 -6.25 -4.68
N PRO A 318 -12.79 -6.45 -5.72
CA PRO A 318 -12.42 -7.27 -6.87
C PRO A 318 -11.20 -6.68 -7.59
N MET A 319 -10.21 -7.50 -7.91
CA MET A 319 -9.01 -7.11 -8.64
C MET A 319 -8.73 -8.06 -9.79
N ASN A 320 -8.70 -7.54 -11.01
CA ASN A 320 -8.39 -8.29 -12.22
C ASN A 320 -7.06 -7.81 -12.80
N ILE A 321 -6.14 -8.73 -13.06
CA ILE A 321 -4.84 -8.43 -13.67
C ILE A 321 -4.66 -9.27 -14.92
N THR A 322 -4.53 -8.63 -16.08
CA THR A 322 -4.25 -9.29 -17.35
C THR A 322 -2.82 -8.98 -17.78
N ILE A 323 -1.97 -10.00 -17.89
CA ILE A 323 -0.57 -9.87 -18.33
C ILE A 323 -0.38 -10.57 -19.66
N GLU A 324 0.04 -9.82 -20.67
CA GLU A 324 0.56 -10.35 -21.93
C GLU A 324 2.08 -10.14 -21.95
N ARG A 325 2.85 -11.22 -22.07
CA ARG A 325 4.31 -11.15 -22.06
C ARG A 325 4.89 -11.91 -23.24
N PHE A 326 5.79 -11.25 -23.97
CA PHE A 326 6.62 -11.95 -24.94
C PHE A 326 7.51 -12.97 -24.23
N ASN A 327 7.40 -14.23 -24.62
CA ASN A 327 8.22 -15.30 -24.09
C ASN A 327 9.10 -15.84 -25.23
N PRO A 328 10.40 -15.51 -25.30
CA PRO A 328 11.26 -16.13 -26.28
C PRO A 328 11.33 -17.62 -25.97
N ALA A 329 10.99 -18.47 -26.95
CA ALA A 329 11.33 -19.88 -26.86
C ALA A 329 12.85 -20.01 -26.61
N PRO A 330 13.30 -20.92 -25.73
CA PRO A 330 14.73 -21.12 -25.54
C PRO A 330 15.37 -21.46 -26.89
N SER A 331 16.49 -20.80 -27.21
CA SER A 331 17.23 -20.95 -28.47
C SER A 331 17.92 -22.32 -28.63
N ASP A 332 17.80 -23.19 -27.63
CA ASP A 332 18.33 -24.54 -27.64
C ASP A 332 17.20 -25.56 -27.88
N ASN A 333 17.19 -26.14 -29.08
CA ASN A 333 16.28 -27.21 -29.48
C ASN A 333 16.49 -28.52 -28.70
N SER A 334 17.51 -28.63 -27.83
CA SER A 334 17.77 -29.84 -27.02
C SER A 334 16.75 -30.08 -25.91
N LEU A 335 15.95 -29.07 -25.53
CA LEU A 335 14.94 -29.16 -24.46
C LEU A 335 13.49 -29.21 -24.99
N SER A 336 13.30 -29.36 -26.30
CA SER A 336 11.98 -29.39 -26.97
C SER A 336 11.02 -30.50 -26.48
N ASN A 337 11.54 -31.51 -25.79
CA ASN A 337 10.75 -32.63 -25.26
C ASN A 337 10.35 -32.47 -23.80
N ILE A 338 10.87 -31.47 -23.08
CA ILE A 338 10.33 -31.10 -21.77
C ILE A 338 9.15 -30.19 -22.05
N ARG A 339 7.93 -30.76 -22.06
CA ARG A 339 6.70 -29.99 -21.93
C ARG A 339 6.81 -29.18 -20.62
N ARG A 340 7.36 -27.97 -20.69
CA ARG A 340 7.12 -26.95 -19.67
C ARG A 340 5.62 -26.79 -19.63
N CYS A 341 5.00 -27.06 -18.48
CA CYS A 341 3.57 -26.92 -18.25
C CYS A 341 3.05 -25.63 -18.91
N GLY A 342 2.40 -25.75 -20.08
CA GLY A 342 1.69 -24.66 -20.77
C GLY A 342 2.51 -23.48 -21.33
N VAL A 343 3.81 -23.60 -21.62
CA VAL A 343 4.64 -22.43 -22.03
C VAL A 343 4.75 -22.26 -23.56
N ASN A 344 3.63 -22.34 -24.26
CA ASN A 344 3.45 -21.89 -25.66
C ASN A 344 2.31 -20.86 -25.77
N ASP A 345 1.98 -20.18 -24.67
CA ASP A 345 0.95 -19.15 -24.71
C ASP A 345 1.58 -17.77 -24.97
N GLU A 346 1.53 -17.35 -26.23
CA GLU A 346 1.45 -15.93 -26.61
C GLU A 346 0.16 -15.27 -26.09
N LYS A 347 -0.67 -16.00 -25.34
CA LYS A 347 -1.96 -15.56 -24.83
C LYS A 347 -1.80 -14.81 -23.51
N ALA A 348 -2.53 -13.70 -23.42
CA ALA A 348 -2.69 -12.95 -22.18
C ALA A 348 -3.20 -13.86 -21.05
N ARG A 349 -2.61 -13.72 -19.86
CA ARG A 349 -3.01 -14.44 -18.64
C ARG A 349 -3.78 -13.49 -17.75
N THR A 350 -4.96 -13.91 -17.33
CA THR A 350 -5.81 -13.12 -16.43
C THR A 350 -5.82 -13.76 -15.05
N TYR A 351 -5.61 -12.95 -14.03
CA TYR A 351 -5.70 -13.31 -12.61
C TYR A 351 -6.89 -12.58 -12.01
N ASN A 352 -7.83 -13.34 -11.46
CA ASN A 352 -9.03 -12.86 -10.79
C ASN A 352 -8.84 -13.02 -9.29
N CYS A 353 -8.74 -11.89 -8.60
CA CYS A 353 -8.43 -11.84 -7.18
C CYS A 353 -9.46 -10.99 -6.44
N LYS A 354 -9.49 -11.16 -5.13
CA LYS A 354 -10.12 -10.23 -4.18
C LYS A 354 -9.03 -9.73 -3.25
N ILE A 355 -8.99 -8.43 -3.03
CA ILE A 355 -8.04 -7.77 -2.15
C ILE A 355 -8.77 -7.23 -0.93
N ALA A 356 -8.19 -7.36 0.26
CA ALA A 356 -8.74 -6.77 1.48
C ALA A 356 -8.86 -5.25 1.32
N SER A 357 -10.02 -4.69 1.66
CA SER A 357 -10.28 -3.25 1.55
C SER A 357 -9.65 -2.51 2.72
N HIS A 358 -8.43 -2.01 2.53
CA HIS A 358 -7.69 -1.32 3.57
C HIS A 358 -6.94 -0.11 2.99
N ARG A 359 -7.16 1.07 3.58
CA ARG A 359 -6.63 2.38 3.12
C ARG A 359 -5.13 2.34 2.78
N TYR A 360 -4.39 1.57 3.56
CA TYR A 360 -2.95 1.46 3.42
C TYR A 360 -2.46 0.20 2.69
N TYR A 361 -3.12 -0.96 2.89
CA TYR A 361 -2.64 -2.20 2.29
C TYR A 361 -3.14 -2.38 0.87
N THR A 362 -4.34 -1.90 0.53
CA THR A 362 -4.85 -2.08 -0.84
C THR A 362 -3.88 -1.52 -1.90
N PRO A 363 -3.32 -0.29 -1.79
CA PRO A 363 -2.33 0.18 -2.75
C PRO A 363 -1.05 -0.68 -2.76
N LEU A 364 -0.53 -1.03 -1.57
CA LEU A 364 0.68 -1.85 -1.44
C LEU A 364 0.51 -3.23 -2.09
N LEU A 365 -0.57 -3.91 -1.74
CA LEU A 365 -0.91 -5.25 -2.19
C LEU A 365 -1.19 -5.29 -3.69
N ALA A 366 -1.86 -4.26 -4.23
CA ALA A 366 -2.02 -4.09 -5.67
C ALA A 366 -0.65 -3.96 -6.36
N GLY A 367 0.26 -3.16 -5.81
CA GLY A 367 1.63 -3.02 -6.31
C GLY A 367 2.43 -4.33 -6.29
N VAL A 368 2.34 -5.11 -5.20
CA VAL A 368 2.95 -6.44 -5.08
C VAL A 368 2.38 -7.40 -6.12
N CYS A 369 1.05 -7.42 -6.32
CA CYS A 369 0.41 -8.27 -7.31
C CYS A 369 0.79 -7.89 -8.75
N LEU A 370 0.85 -6.60 -9.08
CA LEU A 370 1.32 -6.11 -10.39
C LEU A 370 2.78 -6.49 -10.65
N SER A 371 3.65 -6.29 -9.66
CA SER A 371 5.06 -6.68 -9.71
C SER A 371 5.22 -8.19 -9.90
N GLY A 372 4.46 -8.98 -9.14
CA GLY A 372 4.56 -10.42 -9.17
C GLY A 372 4.00 -11.05 -10.42
N THR A 373 2.79 -10.68 -10.83
CA THR A 373 2.18 -11.19 -12.08
C THR A 373 3.04 -10.89 -13.31
N ALA A 374 3.67 -9.71 -13.39
CA ALA A 374 4.59 -9.34 -14.46
C ALA A 374 5.91 -10.17 -14.45
N THR A 375 6.38 -10.59 -13.27
CA THR A 375 7.66 -11.30 -13.08
C THR A 375 7.50 -12.81 -12.85
N MET A 376 6.28 -13.36 -12.88
CA MET A 376 5.99 -14.79 -12.72
C MET A 376 6.80 -15.70 -13.65
N LEU A 377 7.09 -15.23 -14.87
CA LEU A 377 7.86 -15.96 -15.89
C LEU A 377 9.36 -15.61 -15.90
N GLY A 378 9.85 -14.92 -14.87
CA GLY A 378 11.24 -14.48 -14.73
C GLY A 378 11.41 -12.96 -14.85
N SER A 379 12.66 -12.49 -14.82
CA SER A 379 12.98 -11.05 -14.92
C SER A 379 12.52 -10.44 -16.24
N ILE A 380 12.16 -9.15 -16.22
CA ILE A 380 11.82 -8.40 -17.43
C ILE A 380 13.08 -8.28 -18.31
N PRO A 381 12.98 -8.41 -19.65
CA PRO A 381 14.12 -8.22 -20.54
C PRO A 381 14.78 -6.84 -20.34
N ALA A 382 16.09 -6.73 -20.51
CA ALA A 382 16.80 -5.45 -20.37
C ALA A 382 16.24 -4.38 -21.33
N ASP A 383 16.08 -4.74 -22.60
CA ASP A 383 15.35 -3.94 -23.58
C ASP A 383 13.87 -4.28 -23.56
N HIS A 384 13.07 -3.36 -23.03
CA HIS A 384 11.64 -3.57 -22.91
C HIS A 384 10.82 -2.29 -23.01
N THR A 385 9.56 -2.49 -23.40
CA THR A 385 8.49 -1.50 -23.32
C THR A 385 7.32 -2.16 -22.60
N ILE A 386 6.77 -1.47 -21.59
CA ILE A 386 5.59 -1.92 -20.85
C ILE A 386 4.44 -1.01 -21.25
N ARG A 387 3.44 -1.55 -21.94
CA ARG A 387 2.17 -0.86 -22.19
C ARG A 387 1.18 -1.28 -21.13
N TYR A 388 0.38 -0.36 -20.63
CA TYR A 388 -0.61 -0.68 -19.62
C TYR A 388 -1.88 0.14 -19.75
N LYS A 389 -2.99 -0.48 -19.35
CA LYS A 389 -4.29 0.14 -19.17
C LYS A 389 -4.79 -0.17 -17.78
N THR A 390 -5.46 0.79 -17.17
CA THR A 390 -5.93 0.68 -15.80
C THR A 390 -7.28 1.31 -15.66
N LYS A 391 -8.16 0.65 -14.90
CA LYS A 391 -9.42 1.19 -14.44
C LYS A 391 -9.57 0.97 -12.94
N ILE A 392 -9.80 2.04 -12.21
CA ILE A 392 -10.13 2.01 -10.78
C ILE A 392 -11.59 2.45 -10.66
N GLY A 393 -12.47 1.50 -10.34
CA GLY A 393 -13.88 1.79 -10.10
C GLY A 393 -14.08 2.43 -8.73
N ILE A 394 -14.83 3.52 -8.67
CA ILE A 394 -15.06 4.30 -7.44
C ILE A 394 -16.56 4.52 -7.30
N GLU A 395 -17.18 4.00 -6.22
CA GLU A 395 -18.61 4.18 -5.98
C GLU A 395 -18.96 5.65 -5.80
N GLY A 396 -19.98 6.13 -6.52
CA GLY A 396 -20.45 7.52 -6.45
C GLY A 396 -19.64 8.53 -7.27
N TYR A 397 -18.56 8.11 -7.93
CA TYR A 397 -17.69 9.00 -8.73
C TYR A 397 -17.36 8.42 -10.10
N ALA A 398 -16.78 9.24 -10.97
CA ALA A 398 -16.18 8.75 -12.21
C ALA A 398 -14.97 7.82 -11.90
N PRO A 399 -14.70 6.81 -12.74
CA PRO A 399 -13.52 5.98 -12.54
C PRO A 399 -12.23 6.76 -12.84
N VAL A 400 -11.12 6.28 -12.27
CA VAL A 400 -9.79 6.61 -12.82
C VAL A 400 -9.51 5.63 -13.95
N GLU A 401 -9.33 6.13 -15.16
CA GLU A 401 -9.01 5.35 -16.35
C GLU A 401 -7.74 5.90 -16.99
N MET A 402 -6.72 5.05 -17.17
CA MET A 402 -5.46 5.47 -17.77
C MET A 402 -4.95 4.46 -18.80
N GLU A 403 -4.35 4.96 -19.87
CA GLU A 403 -3.67 4.15 -20.89
C GLU A 403 -2.35 4.82 -21.29
N ASN A 404 -1.23 4.16 -20.98
CA ASN A 404 0.10 4.69 -21.24
C ASN A 404 1.15 3.58 -21.42
N PHE A 405 2.41 3.96 -21.59
CA PHE A 405 3.52 3.01 -21.65
C PHE A 405 4.80 3.57 -21.03
N SER A 406 5.69 2.68 -20.61
CA SER A 406 7.04 2.99 -20.16
C SER A 406 8.06 2.17 -20.96
N SER A 407 9.31 2.59 -20.95
CA SER A 407 10.42 1.86 -21.58
C SER A 407 11.68 2.05 -20.76
N SER A 408 12.52 1.01 -20.69
CA SER A 408 13.85 1.07 -20.06
C SER A 408 13.85 1.52 -18.59
N ALA A 409 12.74 1.29 -17.88
CA ALA A 409 12.55 1.71 -16.48
C ALA A 409 11.93 0.58 -15.62
N ASP A 410 12.07 -0.67 -16.06
CA ASP A 410 11.35 -1.83 -15.56
C ASP A 410 9.86 -1.48 -15.34
N LEU A 411 9.29 -1.88 -14.20
CA LEU A 411 7.93 -1.56 -13.80
C LEU A 411 7.81 -0.22 -13.07
N ALA A 412 8.88 0.55 -12.88
CA ALA A 412 8.86 1.69 -11.96
C ALA A 412 7.79 2.74 -12.32
N GLU A 413 7.73 3.15 -13.59
CA GLU A 413 6.74 4.13 -14.08
C GLU A 413 5.31 3.54 -14.12
N CYS A 414 5.18 2.26 -14.46
CA CYS A 414 3.90 1.55 -14.43
C CYS A 414 3.35 1.51 -12.99
N LEU A 415 4.17 1.10 -12.02
CA LEU A 415 3.80 1.05 -10.60
C LEU A 415 3.53 2.46 -10.05
N ALA A 416 4.33 3.45 -10.43
CA ALA A 416 4.15 4.83 -10.00
C ALA A 416 2.76 5.38 -10.38
N ASP A 417 2.35 5.22 -11.65
CA ASP A 417 1.04 5.69 -12.09
C ASP A 417 -0.10 4.91 -11.42
N ASN A 418 -0.02 3.59 -11.42
CA ASN A 418 -1.06 2.70 -10.93
C ASN A 418 -1.24 2.79 -9.41
N VAL A 419 -0.18 2.51 -8.67
CA VAL A 419 -0.20 2.49 -7.20
C VAL A 419 -0.32 3.92 -6.66
N GLY A 420 0.29 4.90 -7.33
CA GLY A 420 0.14 6.32 -6.98
C GLY A 420 -1.33 6.78 -7.05
N ALA A 421 -2.04 6.43 -8.13
CA ALA A 421 -3.46 6.74 -8.27
C ALA A 421 -4.33 6.10 -7.18
N VAL A 422 -4.16 4.79 -6.91
CA VAL A 422 -4.89 4.10 -5.82
C VAL A 422 -4.57 4.75 -4.47
N THR A 423 -3.29 5.08 -4.23
CA THR A 423 -2.84 5.72 -2.99
C THR A 423 -3.51 7.08 -2.80
N LEU A 424 -3.54 7.93 -3.83
CA LEU A 424 -4.18 9.25 -3.78
C LEU A 424 -5.68 9.15 -3.53
N VAL A 425 -6.39 8.27 -4.25
CA VAL A 425 -7.82 8.04 -4.08
C VAL A 425 -8.15 7.60 -2.66
N MET A 426 -7.41 6.63 -2.10
CA MET A 426 -7.72 6.11 -0.76
C MET A 426 -7.27 7.02 0.39
N ASN A 427 -6.30 7.91 0.15
CA ASN A 427 -5.70 8.74 1.20
C ASN A 427 -6.05 10.23 1.13
N ASN A 428 -7.02 10.60 0.30
CA ASN A 428 -7.50 11.97 0.14
C ASN A 428 -8.19 12.56 1.40
N PRO A 429 -8.26 13.89 1.55
CA PRO A 429 -8.94 14.55 2.67
C PRO A 429 -10.43 14.87 2.43
N TYR A 430 -10.93 14.72 1.20
CA TYR A 430 -12.24 15.23 0.77
C TYR A 430 -13.40 14.26 1.03
N ASP A 431 -13.20 12.97 0.76
CA ASP A 431 -14.19 11.91 0.96
C ASP A 431 -13.54 10.54 1.26
N ARG A 432 -14.37 9.54 1.59
CA ARG A 432 -13.97 8.14 1.85
C ARG A 432 -14.72 7.19 0.89
N PRO A 433 -14.53 7.31 -0.43
CA PRO A 433 -15.26 6.48 -1.37
C PRO A 433 -14.83 5.02 -1.29
N LYS A 434 -15.77 4.12 -1.56
CA LYS A 434 -15.48 2.69 -1.73
C LYS A 434 -14.93 2.45 -3.14
N ILE A 435 -13.79 1.77 -3.23
CA ILE A 435 -13.29 1.27 -4.51
C ILE A 435 -14.10 0.03 -4.87
N SER A 436 -14.75 0.03 -6.03
CA SER A 436 -15.60 -1.06 -6.49
C SER A 436 -14.85 -2.11 -7.32
N SER A 437 -13.75 -1.73 -7.98
CA SER A 437 -12.87 -2.63 -8.73
C SER A 437 -11.48 -2.06 -8.96
N LEU A 438 -10.50 -2.94 -9.14
CA LEU A 438 -9.15 -2.64 -9.62
C LEU A 438 -8.85 -3.51 -10.85
N ASP A 439 -8.86 -2.91 -12.03
CA ASP A 439 -8.66 -3.63 -13.29
C ASP A 439 -7.38 -3.15 -13.97
N PHE A 440 -6.45 -4.07 -14.21
CA PHE A 440 -5.14 -3.78 -14.77
C PHE A 440 -4.85 -4.67 -15.98
N GLU A 441 -4.38 -4.07 -17.06
CA GLU A 441 -3.86 -4.75 -18.24
C GLU A 441 -2.42 -4.32 -18.48
N ILE A 442 -1.50 -5.27 -18.62
CA ILE A 442 -0.08 -5.01 -18.86
C ILE A 442 0.39 -5.87 -20.03
N LYS A 443 1.06 -5.23 -20.99
CA LYS A 443 1.71 -5.86 -22.13
C LYS A 443 3.20 -5.55 -22.13
N ILE A 444 4.04 -6.58 -22.01
CA ILE A 444 5.50 -6.47 -21.98
C ILE A 444 6.07 -6.86 -23.34
N LEU A 445 6.72 -5.90 -24.00
CA LEU A 445 7.34 -6.05 -25.31
C LEU A 445 8.87 -6.01 -25.18
N PRO A 446 9.63 -6.87 -25.89
CA PRO A 446 11.09 -6.96 -25.80
C PRO A 446 11.78 -5.93 -26.71
N LYS A 447 11.36 -4.66 -26.63
CA LYS A 447 11.94 -3.57 -27.43
C LYS A 447 11.98 -2.28 -26.61
N THR A 448 13.05 -1.54 -26.76
CA THR A 448 13.19 -0.21 -26.17
C THR A 448 12.54 0.83 -27.09
N ALA A 449 11.77 1.75 -26.52
CA ALA A 449 11.08 2.84 -27.21
C ALA A 449 11.38 4.19 -26.53
N VAL A 450 12.67 4.56 -26.50
CA VAL A 450 13.14 5.86 -25.97
C VAL A 450 14.00 6.60 -26.98
N SER A 451 13.98 7.93 -26.90
CA SER A 451 14.81 8.83 -27.70
C SER A 451 15.32 10.03 -26.89
N ARG A 452 16.34 10.70 -27.42
CA ARG A 452 16.88 11.98 -26.92
C ARG A 452 16.88 13.02 -28.02
N ILE A 453 16.83 14.29 -27.64
CA ILE A 453 16.91 15.41 -28.59
C ILE A 453 18.37 15.60 -29.02
N TRP A 454 18.68 15.16 -30.24
CA TRP A 454 19.97 15.31 -30.88
C TRP A 454 20.23 16.77 -31.29
N SER A 455 19.27 17.37 -31.99
CA SER A 455 19.35 18.79 -32.38
C SER A 455 17.99 19.46 -32.30
N PHE A 456 18.02 20.76 -31.99
CA PHE A 456 16.87 21.64 -32.01
C PHE A 456 17.25 22.94 -32.73
N GLU A 457 16.70 23.12 -33.93
CA GLU A 457 17.04 24.22 -34.83
C GLU A 457 15.78 25.02 -35.17
N VAL A 458 15.92 26.35 -35.21
CA VAL A 458 14.85 27.27 -35.61
C VAL A 458 15.25 28.03 -36.86
N SER A 459 14.28 28.28 -37.75
CA SER A 459 14.54 28.98 -39.02
C SER A 459 15.02 30.43 -38.82
N LYS A 460 14.61 31.06 -37.72
CA LYS A 460 14.95 32.43 -37.34
C LYS A 460 15.02 32.55 -35.82
N THR A 461 16.02 33.25 -35.33
CA THR A 461 16.19 33.58 -33.90
C THR A 461 15.59 34.94 -33.56
N THR A 462 15.42 35.80 -34.56
CA THR A 462 14.88 37.15 -34.44
C THR A 462 13.63 37.28 -35.28
N VAL A 463 12.52 37.69 -34.67
CA VAL A 463 11.20 37.71 -35.29
C VAL A 463 10.39 38.95 -34.90
N LYS A 464 9.36 39.25 -35.68
CA LYS A 464 8.36 40.27 -35.37
C LYS A 464 7.04 39.64 -34.91
N PRO A 465 6.20 40.36 -34.16
CA PRO A 465 4.85 39.90 -33.83
C PRO A 465 4.08 39.42 -35.08
N GLY A 466 3.34 38.33 -34.96
CA GLY A 466 2.59 37.72 -36.06
C GLY A 466 3.40 36.85 -37.03
N GLN A 467 4.75 36.86 -36.97
CA GLN A 467 5.58 36.01 -37.82
C GLN A 467 5.57 34.55 -37.38
N THR A 468 5.82 33.64 -38.33
CA THR A 468 5.92 32.19 -38.06
C THR A 468 7.37 31.73 -38.09
N ILE A 469 7.75 30.92 -37.09
CA ILE A 469 9.04 30.24 -37.00
C ILE A 469 8.84 28.76 -37.33
N THR A 470 9.73 28.21 -38.15
CA THR A 470 9.85 26.76 -38.32
C THR A 470 10.83 26.21 -37.29
N ALA A 471 10.42 25.20 -36.53
CA ALA A 471 11.26 24.44 -35.62
C ALA A 471 11.50 23.03 -36.18
N ASN A 472 12.78 22.64 -36.31
CA ASN A 472 13.22 21.31 -36.68
C ASN A 472 13.85 20.64 -35.45
N ILE A 473 13.30 19.51 -35.02
CA ILE A 473 13.77 18.75 -33.87
C ILE A 473 14.20 17.37 -34.36
N THR A 474 15.49 17.05 -34.20
CA THR A 474 16.02 15.72 -34.55
C THR A 474 16.12 14.88 -33.29
N LEU A 475 15.48 13.71 -33.31
CA LEU A 475 15.54 12.74 -32.24
C LEU A 475 16.51 11.60 -32.60
N GLU A 476 17.41 11.30 -31.67
CA GLU A 476 18.26 10.09 -31.70
C GLU A 476 17.55 9.00 -30.90
N SER A 477 17.24 7.88 -31.55
CA SER A 477 16.50 6.77 -30.95
C SER A 477 17.45 5.62 -30.63
N TYR A 478 17.14 4.86 -29.57
CA TYR A 478 17.97 3.72 -29.18
C TYR A 478 18.10 2.70 -30.33
N LEU A 479 19.32 2.46 -30.81
CA LEU A 479 19.66 1.54 -31.91
C LEU A 479 18.92 1.79 -33.24
N ALA A 480 18.41 3.00 -33.46
CA ALA A 480 17.72 3.38 -34.68
C ALA A 480 18.29 4.69 -35.26
N SER A 481 18.00 4.96 -36.54
CA SER A 481 18.46 6.17 -37.21
C SER A 481 17.77 7.43 -36.67
N ASN A 482 18.47 8.56 -36.75
CA ASN A 482 17.91 9.86 -36.39
C ASN A 482 16.66 10.18 -37.22
N LYS A 483 15.63 10.75 -36.58
CA LYS A 483 14.39 11.17 -37.23
C LYS A 483 14.10 12.63 -36.90
N THR A 484 13.88 13.44 -37.93
CA THR A 484 13.61 14.87 -37.78
C THR A 484 12.11 15.15 -37.88
N TYR A 485 11.61 15.91 -36.91
CA TYR A 485 10.23 16.38 -36.82
C TYR A 485 10.22 17.89 -37.05
N LYS A 486 9.24 18.36 -37.82
CA LYS A 486 9.09 19.77 -38.18
C LYS A 486 7.76 20.31 -37.66
N THR A 487 7.78 21.50 -37.07
CA THR A 487 6.56 22.23 -36.67
C THR A 487 6.68 23.72 -36.93
N GLU A 488 5.53 24.38 -37.03
CA GLU A 488 5.42 25.81 -37.25
C GLU A 488 4.77 26.49 -36.04
N ILE A 489 5.38 27.59 -35.60
CA ILE A 489 4.99 28.34 -34.41
C ILE A 489 4.73 29.79 -34.83
N LYS A 490 3.46 30.19 -34.79
CA LYS A 490 3.07 31.59 -35.06
C LYS A 490 3.25 32.40 -33.77
N ILE A 491 4.09 33.43 -33.83
CA ILE A 491 4.30 34.37 -32.74
C ILE A 491 3.04 35.23 -32.59
N PRO A 492 2.50 35.42 -31.37
CA PRO A 492 1.30 36.23 -31.16
C PRO A 492 1.46 37.65 -31.70
N GLU A 493 0.39 38.25 -32.20
CA GLU A 493 0.42 39.61 -32.78
C GLU A 493 0.57 40.70 -31.71
N ASN A 494 0.18 40.39 -30.47
CA ASN A 494 0.19 41.27 -29.31
C ASN A 494 1.37 41.03 -28.35
N ILE A 495 2.35 40.20 -28.73
CA ILE A 495 3.50 39.91 -27.87
C ILE A 495 4.39 41.16 -27.70
N THR A 496 4.89 41.39 -26.49
CA THR A 496 5.82 42.51 -26.23
C THR A 496 7.21 42.21 -26.81
N PRO A 497 7.98 43.22 -27.25
CA PRO A 497 9.38 43.01 -27.62
C PRO A 497 10.20 42.48 -26.44
N GLY A 498 11.10 41.52 -26.68
CA GLY A 498 11.89 40.88 -25.63
C GLY A 498 12.46 39.51 -26.02
N GLU A 499 13.09 38.84 -25.06
CA GLU A 499 13.60 37.48 -25.21
C GLU A 499 12.60 36.46 -24.65
N TYR A 500 12.40 35.37 -25.40
CA TYR A 500 11.46 34.32 -25.07
C TYR A 500 12.12 32.95 -25.18
N SER A 501 11.85 32.07 -24.22
CA SER A 501 12.36 30.70 -24.22
C SER A 501 11.41 29.79 -24.97
N LEU A 502 11.89 29.22 -26.09
CA LEU A 502 11.23 28.14 -26.79
C LEU A 502 11.86 26.82 -26.35
N ILE A 503 11.05 25.90 -25.83
CA ILE A 503 11.51 24.63 -25.26
C ILE A 503 10.88 23.49 -26.04
N ALA A 504 11.70 22.55 -26.52
CA ALA A 504 11.26 21.24 -26.97
C ALA A 504 11.58 20.22 -25.87
N SER A 505 10.58 19.47 -25.40
CA SER A 505 10.74 18.58 -24.25
C SER A 505 9.94 17.30 -24.36
N GLY A 506 10.43 16.26 -23.69
CA GLY A 506 9.62 15.10 -23.35
C GLY A 506 8.54 15.40 -22.31
N VAL A 507 7.75 14.38 -22.03
CA VAL A 507 6.58 14.44 -21.12
C VAL A 507 6.95 14.75 -19.67
N ALA A 508 8.07 14.26 -19.17
CA ALA A 508 8.49 14.48 -17.77
C ALA A 508 8.77 15.97 -17.52
N ASP A 509 9.63 16.56 -18.35
CA ASP A 509 9.96 17.98 -18.30
C ASP A 509 8.73 18.86 -18.60
N TYR A 510 7.87 18.46 -19.54
CA TYR A 510 6.62 19.19 -19.81
C TYR A 510 5.67 19.19 -18.62
N ARG A 511 5.49 18.06 -17.91
CA ARG A 511 4.65 18.00 -16.71
C ARG A 511 5.21 18.90 -15.61
N GLN A 512 6.53 18.88 -15.38
CA GLN A 512 7.17 19.77 -14.41
C GLN A 512 7.00 21.24 -14.79
N PHE A 513 7.21 21.60 -16.06
CA PHE A 513 6.97 22.93 -16.60
C PHE A 513 5.52 23.38 -16.37
N SER A 514 4.54 22.56 -16.77
CA SER A 514 3.13 22.88 -16.67
C SER A 514 2.68 23.04 -15.21
N ALA A 515 3.13 22.16 -14.31
CA ALA A 515 2.83 22.26 -12.89
C ALA A 515 3.47 23.49 -12.22
N ALA A 516 4.64 23.93 -12.69
CA ALA A 516 5.30 25.13 -12.16
C ALA A 516 4.60 26.43 -12.59
N LEU A 517 4.08 26.51 -13.83
CA LEU A 517 3.42 27.72 -14.34
C LEU A 517 1.93 27.79 -14.03
N ALA A 518 1.28 26.65 -13.80
CA ALA A 518 -0.15 26.57 -13.50
C ALA A 518 -0.45 25.55 -12.40
N PRO A 519 0.09 25.71 -11.18
CA PRO A 519 -0.06 24.75 -10.08
C PRO A 519 -1.53 24.48 -9.71
N GLN A 520 -2.41 25.49 -9.83
CA GLN A 520 -3.84 25.38 -9.57
C GLN A 520 -4.56 24.32 -10.42
N ARG A 521 -4.00 23.96 -11.59
CA ARG A 521 -4.56 22.91 -12.46
C ARG A 521 -4.32 21.50 -11.89
N TYR A 522 -3.43 21.38 -10.92
CA TYR A 522 -2.99 20.14 -10.32
C TYR A 522 -3.33 20.06 -8.83
N GLU A 523 -3.99 21.08 -8.27
CA GLU A 523 -4.40 21.13 -6.86
C GLU A 523 -5.92 20.85 -6.73
N PRO A 524 -6.33 19.74 -6.09
CA PRO A 524 -7.73 19.40 -5.93
C PRO A 524 -8.37 20.16 -4.76
N GLU A 525 -9.65 20.46 -4.88
CA GLU A 525 -10.46 21.06 -3.79
C GLU A 525 -11.52 20.09 -3.27
N ASN A 526 -11.79 19.03 -4.02
CA ASN A 526 -12.81 18.03 -3.74
C ASN A 526 -12.47 16.72 -4.48
N MET A 527 -13.24 15.66 -4.21
CA MET A 527 -13.02 14.34 -4.78
C MET A 527 -13.18 14.29 -6.32
N PRO A 528 -14.23 14.89 -6.94
CA PRO A 528 -14.33 14.96 -8.40
C PRO A 528 -13.12 15.61 -9.08
N ASP A 529 -12.62 16.72 -8.52
CA ASP A 529 -11.43 17.41 -9.02
C ASP A 529 -10.19 16.52 -8.92
N LEU A 530 -9.99 15.83 -7.80
CA LEU A 530 -8.86 14.91 -7.62
C LEU A 530 -8.87 13.81 -8.70
N ILE A 531 -10.03 13.18 -8.94
CA ILE A 531 -10.17 12.12 -9.96
C ILE A 531 -9.86 12.68 -11.34
N LYS A 532 -10.38 13.87 -11.67
CA LYS A 532 -10.10 14.54 -12.95
C LYS A 532 -8.59 14.79 -13.11
N ILE A 533 -7.95 15.36 -12.09
CA ILE A 533 -6.51 15.67 -12.11
C ILE A 533 -5.66 14.40 -12.27
N ILE A 534 -6.00 13.32 -11.55
CA ILE A 534 -5.32 12.02 -11.70
C ILE A 534 -5.44 11.52 -13.15
N ASN A 535 -6.64 11.58 -13.73
CA ASN A 535 -6.87 11.17 -15.12
C ASN A 535 -6.08 12.04 -16.12
N ASP A 536 -6.05 13.36 -15.94
CA ASP A 536 -5.32 14.30 -16.80
C ASP A 536 -3.80 14.04 -16.74
N ILE A 537 -3.24 13.85 -15.53
CA ILE A 537 -1.83 13.51 -15.34
C ILE A 537 -1.54 12.15 -15.98
N ALA A 538 -2.26 11.09 -15.61
CA ALA A 538 -1.98 9.72 -16.04
C ALA A 538 -2.06 9.56 -17.57
N ASN A 539 -2.96 10.29 -18.23
CA ASN A 539 -3.18 10.22 -19.68
C ASN A 539 -2.40 11.26 -20.49
N THR A 540 -1.56 12.09 -19.86
CA THR A 540 -0.62 12.93 -20.61
C THR A 540 0.30 12.01 -21.42
N LYS A 541 0.19 12.07 -22.75
CA LYS A 541 0.82 11.11 -23.69
C LYS A 541 2.34 11.19 -23.61
N ARG A 542 2.98 10.04 -23.37
CA ARG A 542 4.44 9.96 -23.24
C ARG A 542 5.18 9.89 -24.57
N ASN A 543 4.49 9.51 -25.65
CA ASN A 543 5.01 9.51 -27.01
C ASN A 543 4.81 10.86 -27.73
N ASN A 544 4.83 11.95 -26.98
CA ASN A 544 4.67 13.29 -27.52
C ASN A 544 5.92 14.12 -27.24
N LEU A 545 6.38 14.83 -28.26
CA LEU A 545 7.29 15.95 -28.12
C LEU A 545 6.47 17.22 -27.89
N TYR A 546 6.71 17.89 -26.76
CA TYR A 546 6.02 19.11 -26.36
C TYR A 546 6.91 20.30 -26.72
N ILE A 547 6.37 21.23 -27.50
CA ILE A 547 7.05 22.46 -27.89
C ILE A 547 6.32 23.62 -27.22
N THR A 548 6.99 24.30 -26.31
CA THR A 548 6.41 25.35 -25.47
C THR A 548 7.15 26.66 -25.65
N LEU A 549 6.40 27.75 -25.83
CA LEU A 549 6.92 29.12 -25.81
C LEU A 549 6.26 29.86 -24.65
N THR A 550 7.02 30.15 -23.60
CA THR A 550 6.52 30.91 -22.45
C THR A 550 6.24 32.34 -22.86
N LEU A 551 5.02 32.83 -22.63
CA LEU A 551 4.62 34.20 -22.90
C LEU A 551 4.74 35.06 -21.62
N PRO A 552 4.77 36.40 -21.73
CA PRO A 552 4.62 37.25 -20.56
C PRO A 552 3.27 36.99 -19.89
N ALA A 553 3.18 37.18 -18.58
CA ALA A 553 1.90 37.06 -17.87
C ALA A 553 0.87 38.03 -18.49
N GLY A 554 -0.22 37.47 -19.01
CA GLY A 554 -1.25 38.21 -19.78
C GLY A 554 -2.58 38.37 -19.04
N GLY A 555 -2.70 37.87 -17.82
CA GLY A 555 -3.93 37.90 -17.03
C GLY A 555 -3.70 37.53 -15.57
N ILE A 556 -4.79 37.20 -14.86
CA ILE A 556 -4.73 36.69 -13.50
C ILE A 556 -5.54 35.40 -13.37
N THR A 557 -5.07 34.54 -12.48
CA THR A 557 -5.77 33.34 -12.03
C THR A 557 -6.30 33.59 -10.62
N ILE A 558 -7.58 33.35 -10.42
CA ILE A 558 -8.22 33.34 -9.10
C ILE A 558 -8.75 31.92 -8.89
N GLU A 559 -8.24 31.24 -7.87
CA GLU A 559 -8.51 29.80 -7.64
C GLU A 559 -8.18 28.99 -8.91
N LYS A 560 -9.18 28.40 -9.58
CA LYS A 560 -9.03 27.66 -10.86
C LYS A 560 -9.47 28.43 -12.10
N SER A 561 -10.00 29.64 -11.93
CA SER A 561 -10.50 30.45 -13.04
C SER A 561 -9.39 31.32 -13.59
N GLU A 562 -8.93 30.99 -14.80
CA GLU A 562 -8.04 31.85 -15.58
C GLU A 562 -8.88 32.97 -16.22
N LEU A 563 -8.51 34.22 -15.93
CA LEU A 563 -9.08 35.41 -16.56
C LEU A 563 -8.05 35.99 -17.54
N PRO A 564 -7.94 35.41 -18.76
CA PRO A 564 -7.01 35.89 -19.76
C PRO A 564 -7.34 37.33 -20.17
N GLN A 565 -6.31 38.15 -20.39
CA GLN A 565 -6.41 39.54 -20.84
C GLN A 565 -7.13 40.50 -19.88
N LEU A 566 -7.18 40.20 -18.58
CA LEU A 566 -7.70 41.16 -17.62
C LEU A 566 -6.72 42.34 -17.45
N PRO A 567 -7.12 43.60 -17.68
CA PRO A 567 -6.23 44.75 -17.48
C PRO A 567 -5.68 44.78 -16.05
N LEU A 568 -4.40 45.08 -15.88
CA LEU A 568 -3.69 45.07 -14.59
C LEU A 568 -4.43 45.87 -13.49
N THR A 569 -5.09 46.96 -13.86
CA THR A 569 -5.89 47.80 -12.95
C THR A 569 -7.17 47.13 -12.43
N LYS A 570 -7.80 46.24 -13.21
CA LYS A 570 -8.93 45.41 -12.76
C LYS A 570 -8.45 44.19 -11.97
N ALA A 571 -7.28 43.67 -12.30
CA ALA A 571 -6.65 42.58 -11.56
C ALA A 571 -6.33 42.98 -10.11
N MET A 572 -5.77 44.18 -9.90
CA MET A 572 -5.48 44.72 -8.57
C MET A 572 -6.72 44.99 -7.71
N LEU A 573 -7.92 45.14 -8.31
CA LEU A 573 -9.18 45.28 -7.57
C LEU A 573 -9.74 43.93 -7.09
N LEU A 574 -9.34 42.83 -7.75
CA LEU A 574 -9.74 41.47 -7.38
C LEU A 574 -8.83 40.87 -6.32
N ASP A 575 -7.59 41.36 -6.24
CA ASP A 575 -6.61 41.08 -5.19
C ASP A 575 -6.91 41.94 -3.94
N SER A 576 -7.78 41.44 -3.05
CA SER A 576 -8.17 42.15 -1.83
C SER A 576 -7.71 41.39 -0.59
N GLU A 577 -7.07 42.07 0.38
CA GLU A 577 -6.66 41.49 1.68
C GLU A 577 -7.83 40.89 2.50
N LYS A 578 -9.08 41.15 2.11
CA LYS A 578 -10.29 40.61 2.75
C LYS A 578 -10.83 39.31 2.10
N ARG A 579 -10.19 38.80 1.04
CA ARG A 579 -10.55 37.52 0.39
C ARG A 579 -9.50 36.46 0.73
N SER A 580 -9.95 35.23 0.95
CA SER A 580 -9.07 34.09 1.23
C SER A 580 -8.33 33.57 -0.01
N ALA A 581 -8.81 33.88 -1.23
CA ALA A 581 -8.20 33.48 -2.49
C ALA A 581 -7.30 34.61 -3.04
N SER A 582 -6.00 34.32 -3.20
CA SER A 582 -4.99 35.23 -3.76
C SER A 582 -5.07 35.25 -5.29
N ALA A 583 -4.97 36.43 -5.91
CA ALA A 583 -4.90 36.55 -7.37
C ALA A 583 -3.45 36.36 -7.83
N LEU A 584 -3.16 35.27 -8.56
CA LEU A 584 -1.83 34.99 -9.10
C LEU A 584 -1.73 35.46 -10.56
N PRO A 585 -0.57 35.91 -11.05
CA PRO A 585 -0.36 36.15 -12.47
C PRO A 585 -0.65 34.87 -13.27
N ALA A 586 -1.54 34.95 -14.26
CA ALA A 586 -1.80 33.83 -15.16
C ALA A 586 -0.68 33.77 -16.19
N GLN A 587 0.23 32.80 -16.01
CA GLN A 587 1.32 32.59 -16.95
C GLN A 587 0.82 31.78 -18.15
N GLU A 588 0.84 32.40 -19.32
CA GLU A 588 0.42 31.78 -20.56
C GLU A 588 1.62 31.19 -21.30
N TRP A 589 1.39 30.14 -22.08
CA TRP A 589 2.38 29.64 -23.03
C TRP A 589 1.70 29.15 -24.30
N LEU A 590 2.37 29.30 -25.43
CA LEU A 590 1.97 28.58 -26.64
C LEU A 590 2.48 27.16 -26.56
N GLY A 591 1.59 26.18 -26.70
CA GLY A 591 1.93 24.77 -26.78
C GLY A 591 1.65 24.19 -28.16
N LYS A 592 2.63 23.48 -28.73
CA LYS A 592 2.45 22.55 -29.84
C LYS A 592 2.88 21.16 -29.40
N THR A 593 2.23 20.15 -29.95
CA THR A 593 2.56 18.76 -29.63
C THR A 593 2.73 17.99 -30.92
N ILE A 594 3.78 17.17 -30.98
CA ILE A 594 4.07 16.29 -32.11
C ILE A 594 4.12 14.86 -31.59
N GLU A 595 3.32 13.98 -32.16
CA GLU A 595 3.39 12.55 -31.85
C GLU A 595 4.66 11.93 -32.44
N VAL A 596 5.34 11.13 -31.64
CA VAL A 596 6.58 10.43 -31.98
C VAL A 596 6.45 8.94 -31.64
N ASP A 597 7.41 8.12 -32.06
CA ASP A 597 7.35 6.66 -31.90
C ASP A 597 7.90 6.16 -30.53
N SER A 598 8.36 7.06 -29.67
CA SER A 598 9.16 6.78 -28.48
C SER A 598 8.97 7.80 -27.35
N ILE A 599 9.47 7.51 -26.15
CA ILE A 599 9.51 8.45 -25.04
C ILE A 599 10.76 9.32 -25.17
N VAL A 600 10.57 10.63 -25.31
CA VAL A 600 11.66 11.61 -25.29
C VAL A 600 12.10 11.84 -23.84
N LEU A 601 13.38 11.62 -23.54
CA LEU A 601 13.90 11.58 -22.17
C LEU A 601 14.45 12.92 -21.65
N ASP A 602 14.60 13.92 -22.52
CA ASP A 602 15.25 15.19 -22.23
C ASP A 602 14.49 16.39 -22.83
N SER A 603 15.05 17.57 -22.59
CA SER A 603 14.61 18.84 -23.15
C SER A 603 15.76 19.67 -23.68
N ARG A 604 15.45 20.52 -24.66
CA ARG A 604 16.33 21.54 -25.21
C ARG A 604 15.58 22.85 -25.31
N SER A 605 16.23 23.93 -24.94
CA SER A 605 15.69 25.29 -25.08
C SER A 605 16.48 26.09 -26.12
N PHE A 606 15.79 27.05 -26.72
CA PHE A 606 16.32 28.00 -27.67
C PHE A 606 15.73 29.37 -27.36
N THR A 607 16.56 30.42 -27.29
CA THR A 607 16.09 31.79 -27.05
C THR A 607 15.71 32.46 -28.36
N ILE A 608 14.51 33.04 -28.41
CA ILE A 608 14.00 33.83 -29.53
C ILE A 608 13.88 35.29 -29.10
N THR A 609 14.34 36.22 -29.95
CA THR A 609 14.20 37.66 -29.74
C THR A 609 13.05 38.19 -30.59
N VAL A 610 12.07 38.82 -29.94
CA VAL A 610 10.99 39.54 -30.61
C VAL A 610 11.36 41.02 -30.70
N GLU A 611 11.46 41.53 -31.92
CA GLU A 611 11.71 42.95 -32.18
C GLU A 611 10.43 43.79 -32.15
N LYS A 612 10.61 45.11 -32.09
CA LYS A 612 9.49 46.05 -32.29
C LYS A 612 8.86 45.82 -33.69
N PRO A 613 7.52 45.98 -33.81
CA PRO A 613 6.80 45.83 -35.08
C PRO A 613 7.47 46.54 -36.27
#